data_AF-A0A1Z5SJZ5-F1
#
_entry.id   AF-A0A1Z5SJZ5-F1
#
_cell.length_a   1.000
_cell.length_b   1.000
_cell.length_c   1.000
_cell.angle_alpha   90.00
_cell.angle_beta   90.00
_cell.angle_gamma   90.00
#
_symmetry.space_group_name_H-M   'P 1'
#
loop_
_entity.id
_entity.type
_entity.pdbx_description
1 polymer ?
#
loop_
_entity_poly.entity_id
_entity_poly.type
_entity_poly.pdbx_seq_one_letter_code
_entity_poly.pdbx_strand_id
1 'polypeptide(L)'
;MKLAATLLLFLSSCLAVQAQQKSEEALVNKILQCMASQDDSVYASLFPKFATLWSKVLAYQDTTTIGNRRIASLRSNMRSVQQFDPEFNNAIINDFKFIHKKGIDSGLHWRDILVARYELEKAPLPRELIGFEKIVPYRLRGYIFVQDLLTRKIYCLAVKDVHGFNNQWYGGRIVNLLEAETIEEYYEKLAVEQKVLKDVLIAQLYAMMDTGEHTNDSTATATAKQNQPANPLKIDVPEDEEKKQTATEVIERKLYTGLFDNEIKMELYIRSLKGKCPQPVCGWDALYKFQDMEDYIVLDVTRGEGGKLVLTEEDVGVMEITIQGEKVTGEWTSFKDKTSVDVVMTEKKEVKNRKLFMLDDILEGGMNFGDDD
;
A
#
# COMPACT_ATOMS: atom_id res chain seq x y z
N MET A 1 43.78 -30.58 11.08
CA MET A 1 42.71 -30.62 10.04
C MET A 1 41.43 -29.87 10.41
N LYS A 2 40.84 -30.05 11.61
CA LYS A 2 39.59 -29.35 11.99
C LYS A 2 39.67 -27.82 12.00
N LEU A 3 40.80 -27.24 12.45
CA LEU A 3 41.05 -25.78 12.46
C LEU A 3 41.21 -25.15 11.07
N ALA A 4 41.83 -25.86 10.12
CA ALA A 4 41.99 -25.36 8.75
C ALA A 4 40.64 -25.34 8.00
N ALA A 5 39.78 -26.32 8.25
CA ALA A 5 38.44 -26.39 7.66
C ALA A 5 37.50 -25.29 8.21
N THR A 6 37.61 -24.93 9.49
CA THR A 6 36.82 -23.81 10.07
C THR A 6 37.31 -22.45 9.57
N LEU A 7 38.62 -22.28 9.40
CA LEU A 7 39.20 -21.05 8.84
C LEU A 7 38.80 -20.87 7.37
N LEU A 8 38.80 -21.94 6.57
CA LEU A 8 38.35 -21.92 5.17
C LEU A 8 36.85 -21.61 5.04
N LEU A 9 36.01 -22.12 5.95
CA LEU A 9 34.57 -21.80 5.98
C LEU A 9 34.31 -20.34 6.38
N PHE A 10 35.09 -19.78 7.31
CA PHE A 10 35.01 -18.37 7.67
C PHE A 10 35.52 -17.44 6.56
N LEU A 11 36.58 -17.83 5.86
CA LEU A 11 37.11 -17.07 4.73
C LEU A 11 36.14 -17.09 3.54
N SER A 12 35.46 -18.21 3.27
CA SER A 12 34.48 -18.26 2.17
C SER A 12 33.21 -17.48 2.48
N SER A 13 32.73 -17.45 3.73
CA SER A 13 31.57 -16.65 4.12
C SER A 13 31.87 -15.14 4.07
N CYS A 14 33.06 -14.70 4.48
CA CYS A 14 33.46 -13.29 4.35
C CYS A 14 33.56 -12.84 2.88
N LEU A 15 34.10 -13.68 1.99
CA LEU A 15 34.17 -13.37 0.56
C LEU A 15 32.79 -13.29 -0.10
N ALA A 16 31.85 -14.16 0.32
CA ALA A 16 30.48 -14.13 -0.17
C ALA A 16 29.72 -12.86 0.25
N VAL A 17 29.88 -12.42 1.50
CA VAL A 17 29.27 -11.17 2.01
C VAL A 17 29.83 -9.95 1.27
N GLN A 18 31.14 -9.89 1.04
CA GLN A 18 31.76 -8.79 0.29
C GLN A 18 31.33 -8.78 -1.19
N ALA A 19 31.20 -9.95 -1.82
CA ALA A 19 30.71 -10.05 -3.19
C ALA A 19 29.24 -9.61 -3.29
N GLN A 20 28.42 -9.98 -2.30
CA GLN A 20 27.03 -9.56 -2.20
C GLN A 20 26.92 -8.04 -2.06
N GLN A 21 27.66 -7.44 -1.13
CA GLN A 21 27.65 -5.99 -0.90
C GLN A 21 28.06 -5.20 -2.15
N LYS A 22 29.10 -5.64 -2.87
CA LYS A 22 29.52 -5.02 -4.14
C LYS A 22 28.44 -5.11 -5.22
N SER A 23 27.67 -6.19 -5.24
CA SER A 23 26.58 -6.38 -6.21
C SER A 23 25.33 -5.56 -5.87
N GLU A 24 25.06 -5.30 -4.60
CA GLU A 24 24.01 -4.39 -4.14
C GLU A 24 24.36 -2.93 -4.50
N GLU A 25 25.60 -2.52 -4.21
CA GLU A 25 26.13 -1.20 -4.58
C GLU A 25 26.04 -0.96 -6.09
N ALA A 26 26.31 -1.99 -6.90
CA ALA A 26 26.18 -1.90 -8.35
C ALA A 26 24.72 -1.66 -8.80
N LEU A 27 23.73 -2.23 -8.12
CA LEU A 27 22.31 -1.94 -8.41
C LEU A 27 21.97 -0.50 -8.03
N VAL A 28 22.34 -0.06 -6.82
CA VAL A 28 22.10 1.32 -6.34
C VAL A 28 22.70 2.34 -7.31
N ASN A 29 23.95 2.15 -7.73
CA ASN A 29 24.61 3.04 -8.67
C ASN A 29 23.92 3.06 -10.04
N LYS A 30 23.42 1.91 -10.53
CA LYS A 30 22.64 1.85 -11.77
C LYS A 30 21.33 2.60 -11.67
N ILE A 31 20.60 2.47 -10.56
CA ILE A 31 19.35 3.21 -10.32
C ILE A 31 19.61 4.72 -10.42
N LEU A 32 20.65 5.20 -9.73
CA LEU A 32 21.01 6.62 -9.74
C LEU A 32 21.52 7.09 -11.10
N GLN A 33 22.26 6.26 -11.83
CA GLN A 33 22.65 6.55 -13.19
C GLN A 33 21.43 6.73 -14.10
N CYS A 34 20.40 5.88 -13.97
CA CYS A 34 19.16 6.01 -14.71
C CYS A 34 18.44 7.32 -14.37
N MET A 35 18.42 7.72 -13.09
CA MET A 35 17.87 9.01 -12.68
C MET A 35 18.66 10.19 -13.29
N ALA A 36 19.99 10.11 -13.33
CA ALA A 36 20.83 11.15 -13.91
C ALA A 36 20.69 11.28 -15.44
N SER A 37 20.47 10.16 -16.13
CA SER A 37 20.30 10.11 -17.60
C SER A 37 18.85 10.24 -18.05
N GLN A 38 17.88 10.14 -17.13
CA GLN A 38 16.45 10.08 -17.41
C GLN A 38 16.09 8.93 -18.38
N ASP A 39 16.78 7.80 -18.26
CA ASP A 39 16.60 6.64 -19.16
C ASP A 39 15.65 5.61 -18.54
N ASP A 40 14.37 5.70 -18.90
CA ASP A 40 13.34 4.78 -18.43
C ASP A 40 13.49 3.36 -19.02
N SER A 41 14.08 3.24 -20.21
CA SER A 41 14.32 1.94 -20.85
C SER A 41 15.39 1.12 -20.11
N VAL A 42 16.50 1.76 -19.73
CA VAL A 42 17.56 1.13 -18.93
C VAL A 42 17.05 0.86 -17.52
N TYR A 43 16.27 1.77 -16.94
CA TYR A 43 15.64 1.53 -15.64
C TYR A 43 14.69 0.32 -15.67
N ALA A 44 13.85 0.18 -16.70
CA ALA A 44 12.97 -0.98 -16.87
C ALA A 44 13.77 -2.30 -16.96
N SER A 45 14.97 -2.27 -17.55
CA SER A 45 15.85 -3.44 -17.66
C SER A 45 16.44 -3.92 -16.33
N LEU A 46 16.37 -3.09 -15.26
CA LEU A 46 16.81 -3.50 -13.92
C LEU A 46 15.84 -4.50 -13.29
N PHE A 47 14.59 -4.56 -13.76
CA PHE A 47 13.56 -5.40 -13.19
C PHE A 47 13.57 -6.82 -13.77
N PRO A 48 13.20 -7.83 -12.96
CA PRO A 48 13.14 -9.20 -13.44
C PRO A 48 11.95 -9.37 -14.39
N LYS A 49 12.20 -9.95 -15.57
CA LYS A 49 11.13 -10.25 -16.53
C LYS A 49 10.15 -11.28 -15.99
N PHE A 50 8.86 -11.07 -16.23
CA PHE A 50 7.78 -11.96 -15.81
C PHE A 50 8.04 -13.40 -16.24
N ALA A 51 8.43 -13.63 -17.50
CA ALA A 51 8.75 -14.97 -18.01
C ALA A 51 9.86 -15.68 -17.19
N THR A 52 10.84 -14.91 -16.71
CA THR A 52 11.95 -15.45 -15.90
C THR A 52 11.48 -15.85 -14.51
N LEU A 53 10.65 -15.01 -13.86
CA LEU A 53 10.08 -15.34 -12.56
C LEU A 53 9.07 -16.49 -12.68
N TRP A 54 8.20 -16.44 -13.67
CA TRP A 54 7.13 -17.41 -13.88
C TRP A 54 7.67 -18.80 -14.20
N SER A 55 8.70 -18.91 -15.04
CA SER A 55 9.34 -20.20 -15.31
C SER A 55 9.92 -20.83 -14.03
N LYS A 56 10.44 -20.03 -13.10
CA LYS A 56 10.88 -20.53 -11.79
C LYS A 56 9.70 -20.95 -10.89
N VAL A 57 8.58 -20.23 -10.91
CA VAL A 57 7.34 -20.64 -10.20
C VAL A 57 6.88 -22.01 -10.69
N LEU A 58 6.89 -22.23 -12.01
CA LEU A 58 6.47 -23.49 -12.62
C LEU A 58 7.46 -24.63 -12.35
N ALA A 59 8.77 -24.34 -12.42
CA ALA A 59 9.82 -25.35 -12.22
C ALA A 59 10.02 -25.74 -10.75
N TYR A 60 9.64 -24.90 -9.79
CA TYR A 60 9.86 -25.18 -8.38
C TYR A 60 9.02 -26.39 -7.92
N GLN A 61 9.69 -27.41 -7.40
CA GLN A 61 9.04 -28.56 -6.76
C GLN A 61 9.65 -28.73 -5.37
N ASP A 62 8.79 -28.75 -4.36
CA ASP A 62 9.20 -29.03 -2.99
C ASP A 62 8.91 -30.51 -2.66
N THR A 63 9.72 -31.12 -1.81
CA THR A 63 9.42 -32.44 -1.27
C THR A 63 8.36 -32.36 -0.18
N THR A 64 8.16 -31.18 0.42
CA THR A 64 7.19 -30.94 1.48
C THR A 64 5.82 -30.54 0.93
N THR A 65 4.75 -31.10 1.50
CA THR A 65 3.36 -30.74 1.16
C THR A 65 3.06 -29.27 1.42
N ILE A 66 3.67 -28.68 2.44
CA ILE A 66 3.53 -27.26 2.79
C ILE A 66 4.19 -26.37 1.73
N GLY A 67 5.41 -26.69 1.28
CA GLY A 67 6.10 -25.92 0.24
C GLY A 67 5.33 -25.95 -1.09
N ASN A 68 4.79 -27.12 -1.45
CA ASN A 68 3.97 -27.25 -2.66
C ASN A 68 2.65 -26.47 -2.59
N ARG A 69 1.98 -26.42 -1.43
CA ARG A 69 0.77 -25.60 -1.25
C ARG A 69 1.06 -24.10 -1.39
N ARG A 70 2.16 -23.62 -0.81
CA ARG A 70 2.58 -22.20 -0.91
C ARG A 70 2.93 -21.78 -2.33
N ILE A 71 3.49 -22.68 -3.13
CA ILE A 71 3.78 -22.36 -4.54
C ILE A 71 2.53 -22.50 -5.41
N ALA A 72 1.59 -23.37 -5.03
CA ALA A 72 0.31 -23.50 -5.73
C ALA A 72 -0.51 -22.21 -5.70
N SER A 73 -0.50 -21.44 -4.60
CA SER A 73 -1.18 -20.13 -4.53
C SER A 73 -0.60 -19.12 -5.53
N LEU A 74 0.73 -19.09 -5.69
CA LEU A 74 1.37 -18.27 -6.72
C LEU A 74 1.03 -18.73 -8.14
N ARG A 75 0.91 -20.05 -8.36
CA ARG A 75 0.50 -20.60 -9.66
C ARG A 75 -0.94 -20.25 -10.02
N SER A 76 -1.83 -20.19 -9.03
CA SER A 76 -3.22 -19.79 -9.25
C SER A 76 -3.38 -18.28 -9.47
N ASN A 77 -2.44 -17.47 -8.97
CA ASN A 77 -2.49 -16.02 -9.10
C ASN A 77 -1.26 -15.47 -9.83
N MET A 78 -1.32 -15.48 -11.17
CA MET A 78 -0.25 -14.98 -12.03
C MET A 78 0.03 -13.47 -11.83
N ARG A 79 -0.99 -12.67 -11.51
CA ARG A 79 -0.87 -11.22 -11.31
C ARG A 79 0.12 -10.85 -10.21
N SER A 80 0.18 -11.69 -9.16
CA SER A 80 1.12 -11.54 -8.05
C SER A 80 2.60 -11.51 -8.49
N VAL A 81 2.93 -12.11 -9.63
CA VAL A 81 4.29 -12.11 -10.20
C VAL A 81 4.45 -11.05 -11.28
N GLN A 82 3.38 -10.78 -12.04
CA GLN A 82 3.38 -9.74 -13.10
C GLN A 82 3.67 -8.34 -12.55
N GLN A 83 3.25 -8.06 -11.31
CA GLN A 83 3.46 -6.74 -10.68
C GLN A 83 4.93 -6.29 -10.58
N PHE A 84 5.90 -7.20 -10.76
CA PHE A 84 7.34 -6.90 -10.70
C PHE A 84 7.97 -6.58 -12.06
N ASP A 85 7.25 -6.78 -13.15
CA ASP A 85 7.73 -6.51 -14.51
C ASP A 85 7.12 -5.19 -15.01
N PRO A 86 7.95 -4.19 -15.36
CA PRO A 86 7.49 -2.93 -15.93
C PRO A 86 6.66 -3.07 -17.21
N GLU A 87 6.77 -4.19 -17.94
CA GLU A 87 5.93 -4.46 -19.11
C GLU A 87 4.45 -4.68 -18.75
N PHE A 88 4.18 -5.16 -17.52
CA PHE A 88 2.83 -5.42 -17.02
C PHE A 88 2.39 -4.41 -15.95
N ASN A 89 3.35 -3.82 -15.23
CA ASN A 89 3.11 -2.81 -14.21
C ASN A 89 3.74 -1.48 -14.61
N ASN A 90 2.97 -0.66 -15.34
CA ASN A 90 3.40 0.65 -15.81
C ASN A 90 3.64 1.64 -14.64
N ALA A 91 3.08 1.40 -13.45
CA ALA A 91 3.30 2.23 -12.28
C ALA A 91 4.79 2.32 -11.92
N ILE A 92 5.59 1.28 -12.20
CA ILE A 92 7.04 1.30 -11.96
C ILE A 92 7.72 2.43 -12.74
N ILE A 93 7.34 2.63 -14.00
CA ILE A 93 7.91 3.66 -14.87
C ILE A 93 7.29 5.03 -14.58
N ASN A 94 6.00 5.06 -14.26
CA ASN A 94 5.32 6.29 -13.87
C ASN A 94 5.92 6.88 -12.59
N ASP A 95 6.18 6.04 -11.58
CA ASP A 95 6.85 6.43 -10.34
C ASP A 95 8.25 6.96 -10.63
N PHE A 96 9.03 6.28 -11.48
CA PHE A 96 10.36 6.75 -11.88
C PHE A 96 10.31 8.17 -12.48
N LYS A 97 9.40 8.42 -13.42
CA LYS A 97 9.21 9.73 -14.06
C LYS A 97 8.72 10.77 -13.05
N PHE A 98 7.78 10.41 -12.20
CA PHE A 98 7.24 11.27 -11.16
C PHE A 98 8.33 11.68 -10.16
N ILE A 99 9.13 10.74 -9.68
CA ILE A 99 10.20 11.01 -8.71
C ILE A 99 11.33 11.81 -9.34
N HIS A 100 11.68 11.55 -10.59
CA HIS A 100 12.65 12.36 -11.30
C HIS A 100 12.20 13.84 -11.35
N LYS A 101 10.93 14.08 -11.70
CA LYS A 101 10.34 15.41 -11.70
C LYS A 101 10.29 16.02 -10.30
N LYS A 102 9.81 15.26 -9.30
CA LYS A 102 9.77 15.69 -7.89
C LYS A 102 11.14 16.10 -7.38
N GLY A 103 12.21 15.41 -7.77
CA GLY A 103 13.58 15.79 -7.44
C GLY A 103 13.96 17.15 -7.99
N ILE A 104 13.72 17.37 -9.29
CA ILE A 104 13.99 18.67 -9.93
C ILE A 104 13.18 19.78 -9.25
N ASP A 105 11.89 19.55 -8.98
CA ASP A 105 11.01 20.50 -8.32
C ASP A 105 11.45 20.79 -6.86
N SER A 106 12.13 19.84 -6.22
CA SER A 106 12.72 19.96 -4.88
C SER A 106 14.13 20.58 -4.89
N GLY A 107 14.65 20.95 -6.06
CA GLY A 107 15.98 21.55 -6.23
C GLY A 107 17.14 20.54 -6.27
N LEU A 108 16.86 19.25 -6.46
CA LEU A 108 17.88 18.20 -6.59
C LEU A 108 18.46 18.17 -8.01
N HIS A 109 19.78 18.22 -8.10
CA HIS A 109 20.51 18.15 -9.37
C HIS A 109 20.98 16.71 -9.65
N TRP A 110 20.18 15.91 -10.34
CA TRP A 110 20.44 14.47 -10.57
C TRP A 110 21.82 14.14 -11.18
N ARG A 111 22.44 15.07 -11.91
CA ARG A 111 23.78 14.88 -12.51
C ARG A 111 24.94 15.09 -11.53
N ASP A 112 24.68 15.80 -10.44
CA ASP A 112 25.67 16.27 -9.49
C ASP A 112 25.40 15.68 -8.09
N ILE A 113 25.05 14.38 -8.05
CA ILE A 113 24.78 13.66 -6.80
C ILE A 113 25.92 12.70 -6.44
N LEU A 114 26.17 12.53 -5.15
CA LEU A 114 27.00 11.47 -4.60
C LEU A 114 26.18 10.57 -3.69
N VAL A 115 26.45 9.26 -3.74
CA VAL A 115 25.90 8.31 -2.76
C VAL A 115 26.56 8.56 -1.42
N ALA A 116 25.79 9.00 -0.43
CA ALA A 116 26.27 9.16 0.94
C ALA A 116 26.28 7.81 1.65
N ARG A 117 25.14 7.10 1.62
CA ARG A 117 24.98 5.73 2.13
C ARG A 117 23.69 5.11 1.58
N TYR A 118 23.55 3.80 1.75
CA TYR A 118 22.29 3.12 1.48
C TYR A 118 22.05 2.07 2.57
N GLU A 119 20.78 1.84 2.89
CA GLU A 119 20.34 0.93 3.93
C GLU A 119 19.26 0.02 3.34
N LEU A 120 19.56 -1.27 3.20
CA LEU A 120 18.63 -2.27 2.68
C LEU A 120 18.18 -3.20 3.81
N GLU A 121 16.88 -3.26 4.04
CA GLU A 121 16.25 -4.10 5.06
C GLU A 121 15.42 -5.21 4.41
N LYS A 122 15.32 -6.35 5.08
CA LYS A 122 14.44 -7.43 4.64
C LYS A 122 12.99 -6.97 4.65
N ALA A 123 12.32 -7.03 3.51
CA ALA A 123 10.92 -6.67 3.40
C ALA A 123 10.04 -7.87 3.81
N PRO A 124 9.00 -7.67 4.64
CA PRO A 124 8.02 -8.70 4.90
C PRO A 124 7.24 -9.04 3.63
N LEU A 125 6.82 -10.29 3.50
CA LEU A 125 5.98 -10.73 2.37
C LEU A 125 4.51 -10.50 2.70
N PRO A 126 3.74 -9.81 1.83
CA PRO A 126 2.29 -9.78 1.95
C PRO A 126 1.72 -11.17 1.68
N ARG A 127 0.50 -11.43 2.19
CA ARG A 127 -0.16 -12.75 2.13
C ARG A 127 -0.27 -13.29 0.70
N GLU A 128 -0.50 -12.42 -0.27
CA GLU A 128 -0.61 -12.79 -1.69
C GLU A 128 0.69 -13.32 -2.29
N LEU A 129 1.83 -12.98 -1.69
CA LEU A 129 3.16 -13.40 -2.12
C LEU A 129 3.71 -14.57 -1.30
N ILE A 130 2.87 -15.24 -0.49
CA ILE A 130 3.29 -16.45 0.22
C ILE A 130 3.78 -17.49 -0.78
N GLY A 131 4.99 -18.00 -0.56
CA GLY A 131 5.68 -18.92 -1.46
C GLY A 131 6.71 -18.23 -2.36
N PHE A 132 6.65 -16.91 -2.51
CA PHE A 132 7.57 -16.17 -3.38
C PHE A 132 9.00 -16.21 -2.85
N GLU A 133 9.16 -16.32 -1.51
CA GLU A 133 10.44 -16.47 -0.83
C GLU A 133 11.24 -17.69 -1.27
N LYS A 134 10.58 -18.68 -1.87
CA LYS A 134 11.22 -19.91 -2.37
C LYS A 134 11.90 -19.71 -3.72
N ILE A 135 11.44 -18.73 -4.49
CA ILE A 135 11.91 -18.43 -5.84
C ILE A 135 12.89 -17.26 -5.79
N VAL A 136 12.55 -16.26 -4.99
CA VAL A 136 13.35 -15.06 -4.72
C VAL A 136 13.69 -15.04 -3.24
N PRO A 137 14.86 -15.59 -2.84
CA PRO A 137 15.22 -15.74 -1.43
C PRO A 137 15.49 -14.41 -0.73
N TYR A 138 15.94 -13.39 -1.47
CA TYR A 138 16.21 -12.06 -0.95
C TYR A 138 15.21 -11.08 -1.52
N ARG A 139 14.37 -10.51 -0.65
CA ARG A 139 13.50 -9.38 -0.95
C ARG A 139 13.75 -8.28 0.06
N LEU A 140 14.21 -7.14 -0.43
CA LEU A 140 14.63 -6.02 0.39
C LEU A 140 13.80 -4.77 0.05
N ARG A 141 13.59 -3.94 1.06
CA ARG A 141 13.20 -2.53 0.93
C ARG A 141 14.42 -1.69 1.28
N GLY A 142 14.55 -0.52 0.68
CA GLY A 142 15.78 0.26 0.77
C GLY A 142 15.56 1.75 0.95
N TYR A 143 16.53 2.37 1.58
CA TYR A 143 16.69 3.82 1.64
C TYR A 143 18.05 4.18 1.06
N ILE A 144 18.07 4.98 -0.01
CA ILE A 144 19.30 5.45 -0.64
C ILE A 144 19.44 6.93 -0.31
N PHE A 145 20.50 7.28 0.40
CA PHE A 145 20.82 8.67 0.74
C PHE A 145 21.81 9.23 -0.27
N VAL A 146 21.40 10.29 -0.96
CA VAL A 146 22.22 11.00 -1.93
C VAL A 146 22.46 12.42 -1.46
N GLN A 147 23.70 12.88 -1.57
CA GLN A 147 24.07 14.26 -1.34
C GLN A 147 24.16 14.99 -2.66
N ASP A 148 23.42 16.08 -2.80
CA ASP A 148 23.58 17.01 -3.92
C ASP A 148 24.85 17.85 -3.70
N LEU A 149 25.77 17.82 -4.65
CA LEU A 149 27.05 18.54 -4.56
C LEU A 149 26.88 20.06 -4.64
N LEU A 150 25.83 20.55 -5.30
CA LEU A 150 25.59 21.98 -5.49
C LEU A 150 24.89 22.58 -4.27
N THR A 151 23.85 21.92 -3.77
CA THR A 151 23.06 22.42 -2.62
C THR A 151 23.58 21.92 -1.27
N ARG A 152 24.45 20.89 -1.27
CA ARG A 152 24.95 20.15 -0.09
C ARG A 152 23.87 19.46 0.74
N LYS A 153 22.62 19.47 0.27
CA LYS A 153 21.49 18.82 0.93
C LYS A 153 21.54 17.32 0.70
N ILE A 154 21.01 16.58 1.68
CA ILE A 154 20.87 15.13 1.60
C ILE A 154 19.42 14.80 1.33
N TYR A 155 19.21 13.96 0.31
CA TYR A 155 17.91 13.43 -0.05
C TYR A 155 17.88 11.92 0.16
N CYS A 156 16.76 11.44 0.65
CA CYS A 156 16.47 10.03 0.85
C CYS A 156 15.51 9.55 -0.25
N LEU A 157 15.93 8.56 -1.02
CA LEU A 157 15.10 7.81 -1.95
C LEU A 157 14.60 6.54 -1.27
N ALA A 158 13.29 6.39 -1.16
CA ALA A 158 12.69 5.14 -0.71
C ALA A 158 12.48 4.20 -1.90
N VAL A 159 13.00 2.98 -1.76
CA VAL A 159 13.03 1.98 -2.81
C VAL A 159 12.39 0.69 -2.31
N LYS A 160 11.53 0.07 -3.13
CA LYS A 160 10.88 -1.21 -2.85
C LYS A 160 11.27 -2.28 -3.87
N ASP A 161 10.95 -3.52 -3.53
CA ASP A 161 11.06 -4.68 -4.42
C ASP A 161 12.47 -4.87 -5.01
N VAL A 162 13.47 -4.77 -4.13
CA VAL A 162 14.84 -5.17 -4.46
C VAL A 162 14.95 -6.68 -4.30
N HIS A 163 15.15 -7.39 -5.40
CA HIS A 163 15.16 -8.84 -5.47
C HIS A 163 16.56 -9.37 -5.69
N GLY A 164 17.02 -10.27 -4.83
CA GLY A 164 18.26 -11.01 -5.00
C GLY A 164 17.97 -12.47 -5.32
N PHE A 165 18.35 -12.91 -6.53
CA PHE A 165 18.30 -14.31 -6.93
C PHE A 165 19.30 -14.59 -8.07
N ASN A 166 19.72 -15.84 -8.24
CA ASN A 166 20.73 -16.22 -9.25
C ASN A 166 22.05 -15.40 -9.16
N ASN A 167 22.47 -15.01 -7.95
CA ASN A 167 23.64 -14.15 -7.72
C ASN A 167 23.58 -12.78 -8.44
N GLN A 168 22.37 -12.31 -8.76
CA GLN A 168 22.14 -10.99 -9.34
C GLN A 168 21.06 -10.26 -8.53
N TRP A 169 21.12 -8.93 -8.60
CA TRP A 169 20.14 -8.04 -7.98
C TRP A 169 19.30 -7.39 -9.06
N TYR A 170 17.99 -7.35 -8.81
CA TYR A 170 16.99 -6.83 -9.72
C TYR A 170 16.02 -5.92 -8.98
N GLY A 171 15.32 -5.09 -9.74
CA GLY A 171 14.27 -4.22 -9.28
C GLY A 171 14.80 -2.94 -8.67
N GLY A 172 14.21 -2.54 -7.55
CA GLY A 172 14.45 -1.24 -6.94
C GLY A 172 13.50 -0.17 -7.45
N ARG A 173 12.19 -0.43 -7.30
CA ARG A 173 11.13 0.56 -7.59
C ARG A 173 11.26 1.74 -6.64
N ILE A 174 11.63 2.91 -7.16
CA ILE A 174 11.66 4.16 -6.39
C ILE A 174 10.20 4.60 -6.15
N VAL A 175 9.84 4.84 -4.90
CA VAL A 175 8.45 5.14 -4.49
C VAL A 175 8.31 6.57 -4.00
N ASN A 176 9.33 7.11 -3.34
CA ASN A 176 9.33 8.50 -2.90
C ASN A 176 10.74 9.08 -2.79
N LEU A 177 10.82 10.40 -2.76
CA LEU A 177 12.02 11.21 -2.57
C LEU A 177 11.70 12.36 -1.62
N LEU A 178 12.49 12.50 -0.56
CA LEU A 178 12.38 13.59 0.41
C LEU A 178 13.77 14.07 0.83
N GLU A 179 13.92 15.36 1.12
CA GLU A 179 15.11 15.88 1.80
C GLU A 179 15.14 15.29 3.22
N ALA A 180 16.09 14.42 3.54
CA ALA A 180 16.22 13.76 4.85
C ALA A 180 17.61 13.14 5.00
N GLU A 181 18.20 13.25 6.19
CA GLU A 181 19.50 12.69 6.53
C GLU A 181 19.42 11.31 7.19
N THR A 182 18.26 10.96 7.76
CA THR A 182 18.01 9.65 8.41
C THR A 182 16.67 9.04 7.98
N ILE A 183 16.48 7.76 8.31
CA ILE A 183 15.23 7.03 8.02
C ILE A 183 14.07 7.60 8.85
N GLU A 184 14.33 7.95 10.12
CA GLU A 184 13.33 8.52 11.02
C GLU A 184 12.82 9.87 10.48
N GLU A 185 13.74 10.75 10.08
CA GLU A 185 13.40 12.05 9.49
C GLU A 185 12.59 11.88 8.19
N TYR A 186 12.95 10.88 7.38
CA TYR A 186 12.20 10.53 6.18
C TYR A 186 10.74 10.18 6.52
N TYR A 187 10.48 9.35 7.54
CA TYR A 187 9.12 8.98 7.94
C TYR A 187 8.33 10.14 8.55
N GLU A 188 8.97 11.01 9.34
CA GLU A 188 8.34 12.21 9.87
C GLU A 188 7.87 13.13 8.74
N LYS A 189 8.74 13.38 7.75
CA LYS A 189 8.42 14.19 6.57
C LYS A 189 7.37 13.53 5.67
N LEU A 190 7.43 12.20 5.53
CA LEU A 190 6.42 11.43 4.80
C LEU A 190 5.03 11.60 5.43
N ALA A 191 4.93 11.52 6.76
CA ALA A 191 3.67 11.71 7.47
C ALA A 191 3.09 13.14 7.27
N VAL A 192 3.96 14.15 7.21
CA VAL A 192 3.56 15.52 6.89
C VAL A 192 3.07 15.63 5.45
N GLU A 193 3.80 15.08 4.48
CA GLU A 193 3.40 15.09 3.06
C GLU A 193 2.05 14.40 2.85
N GLN A 194 1.86 13.22 3.46
CA GLN A 194 0.59 12.48 3.42
C GLN A 194 -0.57 13.26 4.05
N LYS A 195 -0.30 13.98 5.16
CA LYS A 195 -1.30 14.84 5.80
C LYS A 195 -1.70 16.00 4.88
N VAL A 196 -0.73 16.66 4.27
CA VAL A 196 -0.99 17.77 3.32
C VAL A 196 -1.75 17.26 2.10
N LEU A 197 -1.33 16.14 1.50
CA LEU A 197 -2.01 15.54 0.37
C LEU A 197 -3.47 15.20 0.72
N LYS A 198 -3.69 14.61 1.89
CA LYS A 198 -5.03 14.31 2.42
C LYS A 198 -5.86 15.58 2.58
N ASP A 199 -5.29 16.65 3.14
CA ASP A 199 -6.01 17.90 3.38
C ASP A 199 -6.31 18.65 2.06
N VAL A 200 -5.43 18.59 1.06
CA VAL A 200 -5.66 19.14 -0.29
C VAL A 200 -6.74 18.38 -1.04
N LEU A 201 -6.70 17.03 -1.02
CA LEU A 201 -7.73 16.21 -1.66
C LEU A 201 -9.10 16.49 -1.05
N ILE A 202 -9.17 16.62 0.28
CA ILE A 202 -10.38 17.00 1.01
C ILE A 202 -10.88 18.37 0.55
N ALA A 203 -10.01 19.37 0.45
CA ALA A 203 -10.38 20.71 -0.01
C ALA A 203 -10.90 20.71 -1.45
N GLN A 204 -10.29 19.93 -2.35
CA GLN A 204 -10.73 19.81 -3.74
C GLN A 204 -12.10 19.14 -3.85
N LEU A 205 -12.33 18.07 -3.07
CA LEU A 205 -13.64 17.42 -3.00
C LEU A 205 -14.74 18.38 -2.50
N TYR A 206 -14.47 19.17 -1.45
CA TYR A 206 -15.43 20.17 -0.97
C TYR A 206 -15.66 21.30 -1.97
N ALA A 207 -14.62 21.77 -2.66
CA ALA A 207 -14.76 22.80 -3.69
C ALA A 207 -15.61 22.32 -4.88
N MET A 208 -15.55 21.03 -5.24
CA MET A 208 -16.40 20.44 -6.28
C MET A 208 -17.86 20.27 -5.83
N MET A 209 -18.10 20.04 -4.53
CA MET A 209 -19.46 19.96 -3.97
C MET A 209 -20.13 21.34 -3.87
N ASP A 210 -19.37 22.40 -3.57
CA ASP A 210 -19.87 23.78 -3.48
C ASP A 210 -20.19 24.40 -4.86
N THR A 211 -19.69 23.82 -5.95
CA THR A 211 -20.09 24.22 -7.32
C THR A 211 -21.42 23.60 -7.79
N GLY A 212 -22.05 22.74 -6.97
CA GLY A 212 -23.34 22.11 -7.25
C GLY A 212 -24.57 22.86 -6.73
N GLU A 213 -24.40 23.83 -5.83
CA GLU A 213 -25.47 24.69 -5.33
C GLU A 213 -24.97 26.14 -5.25
N HIS A 214 -25.73 27.07 -5.83
CA HIS A 214 -25.55 28.53 -5.82
C HIS A 214 -24.76 29.16 -7.00
N THR A 215 -25.38 29.13 -8.19
CA THR A 215 -25.49 30.38 -8.95
C THR A 215 -26.58 31.23 -8.30
N ASN A 216 -26.17 32.27 -7.56
CA ASN A 216 -26.84 33.55 -7.30
C ASN A 216 -26.34 34.08 -5.94
N ASP A 217 -25.23 34.81 -5.90
CA ASP A 217 -25.30 36.28 -5.94
C ASP A 217 -23.89 36.88 -5.87
N SER A 218 -23.78 38.08 -6.41
CA SER A 218 -22.51 38.78 -6.61
C SER A 218 -21.97 39.42 -5.33
N THR A 219 -20.65 39.71 -5.36
CA THR A 219 -19.91 40.71 -4.58
C THR A 219 -19.42 40.37 -3.16
N ALA A 220 -18.15 39.96 -3.06
CA ALA A 220 -17.23 40.44 -2.02
C ALA A 220 -15.77 40.31 -2.49
N THR A 221 -15.22 41.43 -2.95
CA THR A 221 -13.85 41.58 -3.44
C THR A 221 -12.84 41.62 -2.28
N ALA A 222 -11.79 40.80 -2.40
CA ALA A 222 -10.37 41.02 -2.04
C ALA A 222 -10.01 41.67 -0.68
N THR A 223 -9.20 40.97 0.13
CA THR A 223 -7.75 41.27 0.34
C THR A 223 -7.15 40.48 1.53
N ALA A 224 -6.20 39.57 1.27
CA ALA A 224 -5.01 39.32 2.10
C ALA A 224 -4.04 38.34 1.40
N LYS A 225 -3.05 38.91 0.68
CA LYS A 225 -1.72 38.31 0.42
C LYS A 225 -0.99 38.20 1.78
N GLN A 226 -0.03 37.32 2.10
CA GLN A 226 1.03 36.69 1.33
C GLN A 226 1.76 35.68 2.27
N ASN A 227 1.95 34.43 1.83
CA ASN A 227 3.01 33.45 2.18
C ASN A 227 2.46 32.02 1.98
N GLN A 228 2.45 31.58 0.71
CA GLN A 228 2.20 30.19 0.34
C GLN A 228 3.46 29.65 -0.36
N PRO A 229 3.98 28.47 0.01
CA PRO A 229 4.92 27.73 -0.83
C PRO A 229 4.21 27.25 -2.11
N ALA A 230 5.00 26.97 -3.13
CA ALA A 230 4.61 26.72 -4.50
C ALA A 230 3.37 25.83 -4.67
N ASN A 231 2.49 26.33 -5.53
CA ASN A 231 1.21 25.79 -5.95
C ASN A 231 1.34 24.38 -6.58
N PRO A 232 0.78 23.30 -6.00
CA PRO A 232 0.67 22.04 -6.71
C PRO A 232 -0.63 22.00 -7.52
N LEU A 233 -0.51 21.58 -8.78
CA LEU A 233 -1.57 21.08 -9.68
C LEU A 233 -2.44 22.13 -10.38
N LYS A 234 -1.98 22.56 -11.57
CA LYS A 234 -2.86 22.62 -12.74
C LYS A 234 -2.81 21.26 -13.43
N ILE A 235 -3.88 20.50 -13.32
CA ILE A 235 -4.12 19.32 -14.16
C ILE A 235 -4.98 19.83 -15.32
N ASP A 236 -4.37 20.00 -16.49
CA ASP A 236 -5.13 20.06 -17.73
C ASP A 236 -5.59 18.63 -18.01
N VAL A 237 -6.86 18.33 -17.71
CA VAL A 237 -7.50 17.07 -18.05
C VAL A 237 -7.78 17.10 -19.56
N PRO A 238 -7.20 16.22 -20.38
CA PRO A 238 -7.73 15.95 -21.70
C PRO A 238 -9.06 15.21 -21.50
N GLU A 239 -10.15 15.76 -22.06
CA GLU A 239 -11.36 14.98 -22.32
C GLU A 239 -10.96 13.78 -23.18
N ASP A 240 -11.12 12.56 -22.69
CA ASP A 240 -11.42 11.41 -23.54
C ASP A 240 -12.06 10.25 -22.74
N GLU A 241 -13.30 9.99 -23.16
CA GLU A 241 -14.11 8.77 -23.17
C GLU A 241 -14.44 7.96 -21.88
N GLU A 242 -15.73 8.03 -21.56
CA GLU A 242 -16.47 7.20 -20.60
C GLU A 242 -16.22 5.69 -20.75
N LYS A 243 -15.59 5.07 -19.74
CA LYS A 243 -15.86 3.67 -19.37
C LYS A 243 -16.69 3.65 -18.08
N LYS A 244 -18.01 3.52 -18.23
CA LYS A 244 -18.96 3.22 -17.13
C LYS A 244 -18.63 1.87 -16.50
N GLN A 245 -17.83 1.86 -15.43
CA GLN A 245 -17.96 0.83 -14.40
C GLN A 245 -19.21 1.17 -13.57
N THR A 246 -20.11 0.21 -13.41
CA THR A 246 -21.36 0.39 -12.67
C THR A 246 -21.04 0.57 -11.17
N ALA A 247 -20.99 1.81 -10.70
CA ALA A 247 -20.88 2.12 -9.28
C ALA A 247 -22.05 1.52 -8.49
N THR A 248 -21.76 0.68 -7.51
CA THR A 248 -22.74 0.13 -6.57
C THR A 248 -23.22 1.27 -5.67
N GLU A 249 -24.52 1.60 -5.68
CA GLU A 249 -25.07 2.75 -4.96
C GLU A 249 -25.17 2.44 -3.45
N VAL A 250 -24.48 3.21 -2.61
CA VAL A 250 -24.51 3.06 -1.13
C VAL A 250 -25.74 3.78 -0.57
N ILE A 251 -26.61 3.03 0.12
CA ILE A 251 -27.90 3.54 0.62
C ILE A 251 -27.76 4.10 2.02
N GLU A 252 -27.01 3.41 2.87
CA GLU A 252 -26.93 3.70 4.30
C GLU A 252 -25.54 3.37 4.82
N ARG A 253 -25.06 4.21 5.75
CA ARG A 253 -23.77 4.07 6.41
C ARG A 253 -23.99 4.12 7.91
N LYS A 254 -23.51 3.12 8.64
CA LYS A 254 -23.61 3.09 10.10
C LYS A 254 -22.27 2.76 10.72
N LEU A 255 -21.91 3.54 11.72
CA LEU A 255 -20.75 3.29 12.57
C LEU A 255 -21.23 2.96 13.97
N TYR A 256 -20.76 1.84 14.47
CA TYR A 256 -21.04 1.36 15.81
C TYR A 256 -19.76 1.40 16.63
N THR A 257 -19.90 1.73 17.91
CA THR A 257 -18.81 1.70 18.89
C THR A 257 -19.27 0.95 20.12
N GLY A 258 -18.42 0.11 20.68
CA GLY A 258 -18.80 -0.71 21.82
C GLY A 258 -17.66 -1.49 22.44
N LEU A 259 -18.02 -2.58 23.10
CA LEU A 259 -17.10 -3.44 23.82
C LEU A 259 -17.18 -4.87 23.29
N PHE A 260 -16.00 -5.45 23.11
CA PHE A 260 -15.74 -6.86 22.88
C PHE A 260 -15.33 -7.48 24.21
N ASP A 261 -15.96 -8.57 24.63
CA ASP A 261 -15.78 -9.20 25.94
C ASP A 261 -16.00 -8.27 27.14
N ASN A 262 -16.83 -7.22 26.98
CA ASN A 262 -17.01 -6.13 27.96
C ASN A 262 -15.73 -5.38 28.40
N GLU A 263 -14.59 -5.63 27.75
CA GLU A 263 -13.29 -5.07 28.14
C GLU A 263 -12.63 -4.27 27.00
N ILE A 264 -12.64 -4.82 25.78
CA ILE A 264 -11.87 -4.27 24.65
C ILE A 264 -12.77 -3.35 23.82
N LYS A 265 -12.37 -2.09 23.64
CA LYS A 265 -13.14 -1.16 22.80
C LYS A 265 -12.99 -1.52 21.33
N MET A 266 -14.12 -1.55 20.63
CA MET A 266 -14.17 -1.80 19.19
C MET A 266 -15.03 -0.77 18.45
N GLU A 267 -14.68 -0.56 17.19
CA GLU A 267 -15.48 0.17 16.21
C GLU A 267 -15.86 -0.78 15.07
N LEU A 268 -17.13 -0.78 14.68
CA LEU A 268 -17.64 -1.56 13.55
C LEU A 268 -18.35 -0.62 12.58
N TYR A 269 -17.90 -0.60 11.33
CA TYR A 269 -18.54 0.13 10.24
C TYR A 269 -19.28 -0.84 9.34
N ILE A 270 -20.52 -0.51 8.99
CA ILE A 270 -21.34 -1.27 8.05
C ILE A 270 -21.95 -0.30 7.04
N ARG A 271 -21.86 -0.64 5.75
CA ARG A 271 -22.58 0.04 4.68
C ARG A 271 -23.53 -0.90 3.96
N SER A 272 -24.73 -0.40 3.67
CA SER A 272 -25.79 -1.11 2.95
C SER A 272 -25.74 -0.74 1.47
N LEU A 273 -25.63 -1.75 0.61
CA LEU A 273 -25.48 -1.57 -0.83
C LEU A 273 -26.79 -1.83 -1.57
N LYS A 274 -27.08 -1.00 -2.57
CA LYS A 274 -28.14 -1.24 -3.55
C LYS A 274 -27.58 -2.07 -4.70
N GLY A 275 -28.35 -3.06 -5.14
CA GLY A 275 -27.96 -3.95 -6.24
C GLY A 275 -29.16 -4.35 -7.09
N LYS A 276 -28.99 -5.39 -7.91
CA LYS A 276 -30.03 -5.89 -8.84
C LYS A 276 -31.11 -6.76 -8.16
N CYS A 277 -31.15 -6.82 -6.84
CA CYS A 277 -32.11 -7.63 -6.11
C CYS A 277 -33.45 -6.88 -5.91
N PRO A 278 -34.56 -7.58 -5.67
CA PRO A 278 -35.88 -6.96 -5.49
C PRO A 278 -36.06 -6.26 -4.13
N GLN A 279 -35.07 -6.35 -3.24
CA GLN A 279 -35.09 -5.73 -1.91
C GLN A 279 -34.37 -4.37 -1.95
N PRO A 280 -34.73 -3.43 -1.05
CA PRO A 280 -34.08 -2.13 -1.01
C PRO A 280 -32.57 -2.24 -0.76
N VAL A 281 -32.11 -3.22 0.01
CA VAL A 281 -30.69 -3.52 0.25
C VAL A 281 -30.36 -4.89 -0.35
N CYS A 282 -29.28 -4.95 -1.15
CA CYS A 282 -28.84 -6.15 -1.85
C CYS A 282 -27.52 -6.73 -1.36
N GLY A 283 -26.77 -5.99 -0.55
CA GLY A 283 -25.52 -6.44 0.02
C GLY A 283 -25.08 -5.54 1.16
N TRP A 284 -24.08 -6.01 1.89
CA TRP A 284 -23.45 -5.27 2.98
C TRP A 284 -21.95 -5.42 2.86
N ASP A 285 -21.24 -4.33 3.12
CA ASP A 285 -19.80 -4.38 3.37
C ASP A 285 -19.55 -3.90 4.80
N ALA A 286 -18.54 -4.47 5.46
CA ALA A 286 -18.19 -4.07 6.80
C ALA A 286 -16.69 -4.15 7.06
N LEU A 287 -16.25 -3.33 8.02
CA LEU A 287 -14.92 -3.40 8.59
C LEU A 287 -14.98 -3.12 10.08
N TYR A 288 -14.06 -3.68 10.86
CA TYR A 288 -13.95 -3.37 12.27
C TYR A 288 -12.52 -3.00 12.66
N LYS A 289 -12.38 -2.35 13.82
CA LYS A 289 -11.09 -2.06 14.44
C LYS A 289 -11.19 -2.10 15.96
N PHE A 290 -10.25 -2.79 16.60
CA PHE A 290 -10.03 -2.72 18.04
C PHE A 290 -9.15 -1.52 18.37
N GLN A 291 -9.31 -0.96 19.58
CA GLN A 291 -8.61 0.26 20.01
C GLN A 291 -7.08 0.13 19.97
N ASP A 292 -6.56 -1.06 20.19
CA ASP A 292 -5.14 -1.42 20.24
C ASP A 292 -4.54 -1.77 18.86
N MET A 293 -5.36 -1.81 17.81
CA MET A 293 -4.89 -2.07 16.45
C MET A 293 -4.60 -0.78 15.68
N GLU A 294 -3.67 -0.85 14.73
CA GLU A 294 -3.36 0.28 13.84
C GLU A 294 -4.32 0.32 12.64
N ASP A 295 -4.69 -0.84 12.11
CA ASP A 295 -5.46 -0.99 10.88
C ASP A 295 -6.91 -1.44 11.11
N TYR A 296 -7.76 -1.17 10.13
CA TYR A 296 -9.12 -1.73 10.04
C TYR A 296 -9.08 -3.07 9.31
N ILE A 297 -9.89 -4.01 9.77
CA ILE A 297 -10.03 -5.36 9.20
C ILE A 297 -11.34 -5.42 8.42
N VAL A 298 -11.25 -5.78 7.13
CA VAL A 298 -12.40 -5.95 6.23
C VAL A 298 -13.07 -7.30 6.50
N LEU A 299 -14.40 -7.34 6.44
CA LEU A 299 -15.22 -8.50 6.76
C LEU A 299 -16.10 -8.90 5.59
N ASP A 300 -16.23 -10.21 5.38
CA ASP A 300 -17.25 -10.75 4.49
C ASP A 300 -18.60 -10.77 5.21
N VAL A 301 -19.57 -10.02 4.70
CA VAL A 301 -20.90 -9.92 5.32
C VAL A 301 -21.91 -10.74 4.55
N THR A 302 -22.56 -11.68 5.25
CA THR A 302 -23.68 -12.45 4.72
C THR A 302 -24.90 -12.30 5.62
N ARG A 303 -26.09 -12.49 5.03
CA ARG A 303 -27.34 -12.45 5.78
C ARG A 303 -27.66 -13.85 6.33
N GLY A 304 -27.69 -13.97 7.64
CA GLY A 304 -28.12 -15.18 8.34
C GLY A 304 -29.63 -15.28 8.51
N GLU A 305 -30.08 -16.38 9.12
CA GLU A 305 -31.49 -16.60 9.44
C GLU A 305 -32.00 -15.58 10.47
N GLY A 306 -33.29 -15.22 10.37
CA GLY A 306 -33.92 -14.29 11.33
C GLY A 306 -33.49 -12.83 11.22
N GLY A 307 -32.78 -12.44 10.15
CA GLY A 307 -32.33 -11.06 9.95
C GLY A 307 -31.01 -10.71 10.66
N LYS A 308 -30.30 -11.72 11.17
CA LYS A 308 -28.93 -11.57 11.67
C LYS A 308 -27.96 -11.28 10.52
N LEU A 309 -26.92 -10.51 10.80
CA LEU A 309 -25.76 -10.37 9.92
C LEU A 309 -24.64 -11.25 10.43
N VAL A 310 -24.03 -12.00 9.53
CA VAL A 310 -22.89 -12.87 9.78
C VAL A 310 -21.68 -12.22 9.13
N LEU A 311 -20.77 -11.69 9.95
CA LEU A 311 -19.56 -11.00 9.52
C LEU A 311 -18.38 -11.94 9.75
N THR A 312 -17.72 -12.33 8.67
CA THR A 312 -16.64 -13.29 8.71
C THR A 312 -15.31 -12.58 8.55
N GLU A 313 -14.40 -12.81 9.49
CA GLU A 313 -12.98 -12.50 9.32
C GLU A 313 -12.27 -13.75 8.82
N GLU A 314 -11.68 -13.65 7.63
CA GLU A 314 -11.07 -14.78 6.94
C GLU A 314 -10.02 -15.47 7.83
N ASP A 315 -10.17 -16.79 8.01
CA ASP A 315 -9.32 -17.68 8.81
C ASP A 315 -9.19 -17.37 10.31
N VAL A 316 -9.95 -16.42 10.86
CA VAL A 316 -9.89 -16.05 12.28
C VAL A 316 -11.16 -16.43 13.03
N GLY A 317 -12.31 -15.94 12.58
CA GLY A 317 -13.56 -16.13 13.30
C GLY A 317 -14.76 -15.53 12.59
N VAL A 318 -15.93 -15.76 13.18
CA VAL A 318 -17.21 -15.27 12.68
C VAL A 318 -17.93 -14.49 13.77
N MET A 319 -18.51 -13.36 13.40
CA MET A 319 -19.32 -12.52 14.27
C MET A 319 -20.78 -12.58 13.80
N GLU A 320 -21.67 -13.06 14.66
CA GLU A 320 -23.10 -13.02 14.39
C GLU A 320 -23.74 -11.89 15.19
N ILE A 321 -24.27 -10.88 14.50
CA ILE A 321 -24.87 -9.71 15.14
C ILE A 321 -26.35 -9.55 14.78
N THR A 322 -27.10 -8.97 15.71
CA THR A 322 -28.47 -8.51 15.52
C THR A 322 -28.52 -7.01 15.75
N ILE A 323 -29.09 -6.27 14.81
CA ILE A 323 -29.24 -4.81 14.87
C ILE A 323 -30.68 -4.51 15.32
N GLN A 324 -30.84 -3.87 16.47
CA GLN A 324 -32.14 -3.44 17.02
C GLN A 324 -32.11 -1.94 17.30
N GLY A 325 -32.59 -1.15 16.33
CA GLY A 325 -32.48 0.31 16.38
C GLY A 325 -31.02 0.74 16.43
N GLU A 326 -30.64 1.45 17.49
CA GLU A 326 -29.29 1.97 17.71
C GLU A 326 -28.37 0.96 18.42
N LYS A 327 -28.89 -0.18 18.88
CA LYS A 327 -28.10 -1.18 19.60
C LYS A 327 -27.78 -2.36 18.70
N VAL A 328 -26.55 -2.83 18.81
CA VAL A 328 -26.07 -4.05 18.16
C VAL A 328 -25.61 -4.99 19.24
N THR A 329 -26.13 -6.21 19.21
CA THR A 329 -25.74 -7.29 20.11
C THR A 329 -25.40 -8.51 19.29
N GLY A 330 -24.34 -9.21 19.65
CA GLY A 330 -23.90 -10.38 18.92
C GLY A 330 -22.90 -11.21 19.69
N GLU A 331 -22.41 -12.24 19.00
CA GLU A 331 -21.43 -13.19 19.51
C GLU A 331 -20.34 -13.35 18.45
N TRP A 332 -19.08 -13.26 18.87
CA TRP A 332 -17.93 -13.58 18.03
C TRP A 332 -17.41 -14.95 18.40
N THR A 333 -17.19 -15.81 17.41
CA THR A 333 -16.70 -17.18 17.57
C THR A 333 -15.41 -17.38 16.80
N SER A 334 -14.35 -17.76 17.50
CA SER A 334 -13.06 -18.12 16.91
C SER A 334 -13.14 -19.44 16.15
N PHE A 335 -12.52 -19.50 14.96
CA PHE A 335 -12.43 -20.74 14.20
C PHE A 335 -11.46 -21.75 14.81
N LYS A 336 -10.43 -21.28 15.52
CA LYS A 336 -9.30 -22.08 16.01
C LYS A 336 -9.63 -22.92 17.23
N ASP A 337 -10.25 -22.30 18.23
CA ASP A 337 -10.52 -22.88 19.55
C ASP A 337 -12.02 -22.95 19.87
N LYS A 338 -12.89 -22.43 18.98
CA LYS A 338 -14.34 -22.37 19.16
C LYS A 338 -14.77 -21.56 20.39
N THR A 339 -13.89 -20.69 20.87
CA THR A 339 -14.23 -19.74 21.93
C THR A 339 -15.20 -18.71 21.39
N SER A 340 -16.26 -18.47 22.16
CA SER A 340 -17.28 -17.49 21.88
C SER A 340 -17.21 -16.34 22.88
N VAL A 341 -17.42 -15.13 22.38
CA VAL A 341 -17.33 -13.90 23.15
C VAL A 341 -18.49 -12.97 22.78
N ASP A 342 -19.09 -12.35 23.80
CA ASP A 342 -20.19 -11.41 23.60
C ASP A 342 -19.69 -10.06 23.05
N VAL A 343 -20.48 -9.49 22.14
CA VAL A 343 -20.24 -8.19 21.53
C VAL A 343 -21.46 -7.29 21.74
N VAL A 344 -21.26 -6.12 22.33
CA VAL A 344 -22.31 -5.13 22.54
C VAL A 344 -21.84 -3.76 22.07
N MET A 345 -22.58 -3.16 21.13
CA MET A 345 -22.24 -1.89 20.51
C MET A 345 -23.45 -0.97 20.39
N THR A 346 -23.18 0.32 20.29
CA THR A 346 -24.20 1.36 20.04
C THR A 346 -23.83 2.20 18.83
N GLU A 347 -24.83 2.57 18.06
CA GLU A 347 -24.68 3.43 16.89
C GLU A 347 -24.17 4.81 17.29
N LYS A 348 -23.15 5.27 16.60
CA LYS A 348 -22.61 6.61 16.74
C LYS A 348 -23.33 7.52 15.74
N LYS A 349 -24.33 8.26 16.21
CA LYS A 349 -25.14 9.17 15.36
C LYS A 349 -24.31 10.30 14.72
N GLU A 350 -23.38 10.86 15.48
CA GLU A 350 -22.53 11.95 15.00
C GLU A 350 -21.17 11.40 14.56
N VAL A 351 -21.11 11.00 13.29
CA VAL A 351 -19.85 10.65 12.63
C VAL A 351 -19.47 11.77 11.69
N LYS A 352 -18.25 12.29 11.81
CA LYS A 352 -17.71 13.25 10.85
C LYS A 352 -17.71 12.60 9.46
N ASN A 353 -18.22 13.30 8.44
CA ASN A 353 -18.21 12.80 7.05
C ASN A 353 -16.81 12.34 6.60
N ARG A 354 -15.75 13.03 7.05
CA ARG A 354 -14.34 12.61 6.85
C ARG A 354 -14.06 11.17 7.28
N LYS A 355 -14.63 10.74 8.41
CA LYS A 355 -14.45 9.38 8.94
C LYS A 355 -15.25 8.37 8.12
N LEU A 356 -16.50 8.68 7.75
CA LEU A 356 -17.30 7.80 6.89
C LEU A 356 -16.64 7.57 5.53
N PHE A 357 -16.14 8.64 4.90
CA PHE A 357 -15.44 8.56 3.62
C PHE A 357 -14.18 7.71 3.69
N MET A 358 -13.35 7.88 4.73
CA MET A 358 -12.15 7.06 4.94
C MET A 358 -12.49 5.57 5.09
N LEU A 359 -13.63 5.23 5.70
CA LEU A 359 -14.04 3.85 5.88
C LEU A 359 -14.62 3.25 4.58
N ASP A 360 -15.32 4.06 3.78
CA ASP A 360 -15.74 3.65 2.43
C ASP A 360 -14.53 3.37 1.52
N ASP A 361 -13.52 4.25 1.56
CA ASP A 361 -12.28 4.11 0.80
C ASP A 361 -11.56 2.80 1.14
N ILE A 362 -11.46 2.42 2.41
CA ILE A 362 -10.89 1.13 2.82
C ILE A 362 -11.67 -0.05 2.23
N LEU A 363 -13.01 0.02 2.19
CA LEU A 363 -13.86 -1.05 1.65
C LEU A 363 -13.82 -1.14 0.12
N GLU A 364 -13.62 -0.03 -0.56
CA GLU A 364 -13.52 0.04 -2.03
C GLU A 364 -12.13 -0.37 -2.53
N GLY A 365 -11.22 -0.78 -1.63
CA GLY A 365 -9.85 -1.11 -1.99
C GLY A 365 -9.00 0.14 -2.25
N GLY A 366 -9.39 1.29 -1.70
CA GLY A 366 -8.70 2.58 -1.67
C GLY A 366 -7.40 2.60 -0.86
N MET A 367 -6.61 1.53 -0.98
CA MET A 367 -5.17 1.63 -1.11
C MET A 367 -4.75 1.11 -2.49
N ASN A 368 -5.42 1.59 -3.55
CA ASN A 368 -4.86 1.64 -4.89
C ASN A 368 -4.06 2.94 -5.03
N PHE A 369 -2.77 2.89 -4.70
CA PHE A 369 -1.80 3.64 -5.48
C PHE A 369 -1.56 2.84 -6.78
N GLY A 370 -2.32 3.16 -7.84
CA GLY A 370 -2.26 2.49 -9.14
C GLY A 370 -2.97 1.13 -9.12
N ASP A 371 -3.73 0.70 -10.13
CA ASP A 371 -3.66 1.06 -11.55
C ASP A 371 -5.05 0.92 -12.21
N ASP A 372 -5.27 1.77 -13.20
CA ASP A 372 -6.16 1.50 -14.33
C ASP A 372 -5.63 0.29 -15.12
N ASP A 373 -6.34 -0.84 -15.10
CA ASP A 373 -6.81 -1.64 -16.26
C ASP A 373 -7.54 -2.94 -15.85
#